data_AF-A0A522L094-F1
#
_entry.id   AF-A0A522L094-F1
#
_cell.length_a   1.000
_cell.length_b   1.000
_cell.length_c   1.000
_cell.angle_alpha   90.00
_cell.angle_beta   90.00
_cell.angle_gamma   90.00
#
_symmetry.space_group_name_H-M   'P 1'
#
loop_
_entity.id
_entity.type
_entity.pdbx_description
1 polymer ?
#
loop_
_entity_poly.entity_id
_entity_poly.type
_entity_poly.pdbx_seq_one_letter_code
_entity_poly.pdbx_strand_id
1 'polypeptide(L)'
;MAGTIFFWHNFFRREFFSNTYYPIRFNRKNRTIYVYRSKWAGGLLTLPWESVYFHIGHGKSMDSLRDVRGEVMDGDIIKDTFAVGQFLGSNDSVRELWEFIRRYMDEGPDKLPGTQITLSVAPTWKNAYIMSAARTGILSDTIRSIFMPLIGLTTLTRYLVMKSCKPPVWPAEIEAACAIEPNDPYRLPEPDYIGQFSETDPHFEAKMSRLKEQQDKRAQRQRDEK
;
A
#
# COMPACT_ATOMS: atom_id res chain seq x y z
N MET A 1 4.10 34.78 14.68
CA MET A 1 4.23 33.56 15.52
C MET A 1 2.98 32.68 15.51
N ALA A 2 1.76 33.20 15.70
CA ALA A 2 0.53 32.38 15.70
C ALA A 2 0.26 31.61 14.38
N GLY A 3 0.51 32.23 13.22
CA GLY A 3 0.33 31.57 11.92
C GLY A 3 1.29 30.40 11.66
N THR A 4 2.54 30.50 12.14
CA THR A 4 3.54 29.44 12.02
C THR A 4 3.20 28.23 12.91
N ILE A 5 2.68 28.49 14.12
CA ILE A 5 2.19 27.44 15.03
C ILE A 5 0.95 26.75 14.44
N PHE A 6 0.01 27.52 13.88
CA PHE A 6 -1.16 26.97 13.20
C PHE A 6 -0.78 26.10 11.99
N PHE A 7 0.15 26.57 11.15
CA PHE A 7 0.62 25.82 9.99
C PHE A 7 1.37 24.54 10.39
N TRP A 8 2.23 24.61 11.40
CA TRP A 8 2.93 23.44 11.96
C TRP A 8 1.96 22.39 12.50
N HIS A 9 0.94 22.82 13.25
CA HIS A 9 -0.01 21.91 13.87
C HIS A 9 -0.96 21.25 12.86
N ASN A 10 -1.34 21.96 11.79
CA ASN A 10 -2.30 21.45 10.80
C ASN A 10 -1.64 20.64 9.68
N PHE A 11 -0.46 21.03 9.21
CA PHE A 11 0.17 20.41 8.04
C PHE A 11 1.35 19.50 8.42
N PHE A 12 2.31 20.01 9.19
CA PHE A 12 3.53 19.25 9.46
C PHE A 12 3.35 18.12 10.47
N ARG A 13 2.54 18.30 11.52
CA ARG A 13 2.30 17.25 12.54
C ARG A 13 1.59 16.01 12.00
N ARG A 14 0.88 16.11 10.87
CA ARG A 14 0.19 14.96 10.28
C ARG A 14 1.14 14.05 9.51
N GLU A 15 2.15 14.66 8.88
CA GLU A 15 3.17 13.96 8.10
C GLU A 15 4.36 13.56 8.99
N PHE A 16 4.83 14.44 9.86
CA PHE A 16 5.94 14.20 10.79
C PHE A 16 5.45 13.69 12.15
N PHE A 17 6.25 12.83 12.79
CA PHE A 17 5.99 12.28 14.14
C PHE A 17 4.68 11.48 14.26
N SER A 18 4.15 11.01 13.14
CA SER A 18 3.01 10.09 13.07
C SER A 18 3.49 8.64 12.97
N ASN A 19 2.63 7.72 12.53
CA ASN A 19 3.02 6.36 12.19
C ASN A 19 3.56 6.29 10.76
N THR A 20 4.55 5.43 10.55
CA THR A 20 5.14 5.18 9.22
C THR A 20 4.15 4.54 8.24
N TYR A 21 3.22 3.73 8.74
CA TYR A 21 2.12 3.12 8.00
C TYR A 21 0.99 2.68 8.94
N TYR A 22 -0.16 2.29 8.36
CA TYR A 22 -1.37 1.86 9.06
C TYR A 22 -1.74 0.43 8.65
N PRO A 23 -1.15 -0.59 9.29
CA PRO A 23 -1.28 -1.97 8.85
C PRO A 23 -2.66 -2.57 9.17
N ILE A 24 -3.03 -3.56 8.36
CA ILE A 24 -4.16 -4.43 8.60
C ILE A 24 -3.63 -5.86 8.69
N ARG A 25 -3.98 -6.58 9.75
CA ARG A 25 -3.66 -8.00 9.92
C ARG A 25 -4.93 -8.82 9.71
N PHE A 26 -4.88 -9.69 8.71
CA PHE A 26 -5.88 -10.72 8.50
C PHE A 26 -5.39 -11.99 9.19
N ASN A 27 -6.10 -12.42 10.23
CA ASN A 27 -5.76 -13.62 10.97
C ASN A 27 -6.75 -14.73 10.62
N ARG A 28 -6.28 -15.66 9.77
CA ARG A 28 -7.02 -16.85 9.36
C ARG A 28 -7.38 -17.75 10.54
N LYS A 29 -6.43 -17.97 11.46
CA LYS A 29 -6.55 -18.98 12.53
C LYS A 29 -7.75 -18.69 13.45
N ASN A 30 -7.98 -17.43 13.76
CA ASN A 30 -9.10 -16.99 14.60
C ASN A 30 -10.18 -16.22 13.81
N ARG A 31 -10.13 -16.24 12.48
CA ARG A 31 -11.02 -15.51 11.55
C ARG A 31 -11.27 -14.06 11.98
N THR A 32 -10.22 -13.34 12.36
CA THR A 32 -10.30 -11.95 12.85
C THR A 32 -9.49 -11.00 11.98
N ILE A 33 -10.01 -9.79 11.76
CA ILE A 33 -9.33 -8.67 11.12
C ILE A 33 -8.94 -7.66 12.19
N TYR A 34 -7.66 -7.30 12.23
CA TYR A 34 -7.16 -6.21 13.07
C TYR A 34 -6.75 -5.03 12.18
N VAL A 35 -7.38 -3.88 12.38
CA VAL A 35 -7.11 -2.66 11.61
C VAL A 35 -6.43 -1.65 12.52
N TYR A 36 -5.18 -1.33 12.21
CA TYR A 36 -4.43 -0.32 12.96
C TYR A 36 -4.75 1.07 12.44
N ARG A 37 -5.28 1.94 13.30
CA ARG A 37 -5.56 3.33 12.95
C ARG A 37 -5.06 4.28 14.01
N SER A 38 -4.89 5.54 13.63
CA SER A 38 -4.58 6.60 14.59
C SER A 38 -5.71 6.74 15.61
N LYS A 39 -5.38 7.23 16.81
CA LYS A 39 -6.36 7.46 17.88
C LYS A 39 -7.49 8.42 17.46
N TRP A 40 -7.21 9.38 16.58
CA TRP A 40 -8.21 10.31 16.07
C TRP A 40 -9.18 9.68 15.07
N ALA A 41 -8.83 8.55 14.46
CA ALA A 41 -9.66 7.83 13.50
C ALA A 41 -10.34 6.61 14.13
N GLY A 42 -10.63 6.67 15.43
CA GLY A 42 -11.25 5.56 16.19
C GLY A 42 -10.26 4.53 16.73
N GLY A 43 -8.97 4.66 16.43
CA GLY A 43 -7.93 3.76 16.96
C GLY A 43 -8.03 2.34 16.43
N LEU A 44 -7.50 1.40 17.21
CA LEU A 44 -7.48 -0.02 16.89
C LEU A 44 -8.90 -0.58 16.75
N LEU A 45 -9.13 -1.30 15.66
CA LEU A 45 -10.41 -1.94 15.37
C LEU A 45 -10.19 -3.43 15.18
N THR A 46 -10.96 -4.24 15.90
CA THR A 46 -10.90 -5.71 15.88
C THR A 46 -12.26 -6.24 15.47
N LEU A 47 -12.32 -6.99 14.37
CA LEU A 47 -13.58 -7.41 13.76
C LEU A 47 -13.53 -8.89 13.39
N PRO A 48 -14.62 -9.65 13.63
CA PRO A 48 -14.79 -10.95 12.98
C PRO A 48 -14.78 -10.79 11.46
N TRP A 49 -14.07 -11.67 10.75
CA TRP A 49 -13.99 -11.65 9.29
C TRP A 49 -15.37 -11.66 8.61
N GLU A 50 -16.29 -12.49 9.13
CA GLU A 50 -17.66 -12.62 8.59
C GLU A 50 -18.55 -11.40 8.82
N SER A 51 -18.13 -10.47 9.69
CA SER A 51 -18.92 -9.27 10.02
C SER A 51 -18.66 -8.09 9.09
N VAL A 52 -17.66 -8.20 8.20
CA VAL A 52 -17.23 -7.11 7.34
C VAL A 52 -17.76 -7.29 5.92
N TYR A 53 -18.42 -6.26 5.40
CA TYR A 53 -18.86 -6.23 4.02
C TYR A 53 -17.77 -5.64 3.13
N PHE A 54 -17.21 -6.46 2.24
CA PHE A 54 -16.17 -6.04 1.31
C PHE A 54 -16.72 -5.69 -0.06
N HIS A 55 -16.27 -4.56 -0.62
CA HIS A 55 -16.62 -4.13 -1.98
C HIS A 55 -15.50 -3.32 -2.62
N ILE A 56 -15.67 -2.98 -3.91
CA ILE A 56 -14.75 -2.10 -4.63
C ILE A 56 -15.07 -0.64 -4.26
N GLY A 57 -14.20 -0.05 -3.45
CA GLY A 57 -14.25 1.36 -3.12
C GLY A 57 -13.72 2.22 -4.26
N HIS A 58 -14.33 3.38 -4.46
CA HIS A 58 -13.88 4.39 -5.44
C HIS A 58 -13.40 5.64 -4.71
N GLY A 59 -12.38 6.29 -5.26
CA GLY A 59 -11.85 7.55 -4.75
C GLY A 59 -12.83 8.70 -4.99
N LYS A 60 -13.10 9.52 -3.96
CA LYS A 60 -14.05 10.64 -4.05
C LYS A 60 -13.71 11.67 -5.13
N SER A 61 -12.42 11.94 -5.34
CA SER A 61 -11.94 12.94 -6.30
C SER A 61 -11.41 12.33 -7.60
N MET A 62 -11.01 11.05 -7.58
CA MET A 62 -10.45 10.35 -8.72
C MET A 62 -11.06 8.94 -8.77
N ASP A 63 -12.07 8.78 -9.62
CA ASP A 63 -12.81 7.52 -9.78
C ASP A 63 -11.94 6.37 -10.34
N SER A 64 -10.82 6.72 -10.96
CA SER A 64 -9.80 5.76 -11.42
C SER A 64 -9.02 5.13 -10.28
N LEU A 65 -9.02 5.72 -9.08
CA LEU A 65 -8.37 5.16 -7.89
C LEU A 65 -9.38 4.29 -7.16
N ARG A 66 -9.09 2.99 -7.11
CA ARG A 66 -9.99 1.99 -6.53
C ARG A 66 -9.29 1.20 -5.45
N ASP A 67 -10.03 0.75 -4.45
CA ASP A 67 -9.50 -0.01 -3.32
C ASP A 67 -10.42 -1.16 -2.95
N VAL A 68 -9.87 -2.14 -2.22
CA VAL A 68 -10.71 -3.09 -1.49
C VAL A 68 -11.17 -2.38 -0.22
N ARG A 69 -12.48 -2.19 -0.07
CA ARG A 69 -13.07 -1.46 1.06
C ARG A 69 -13.86 -2.39 1.95
N GLY A 70 -13.54 -2.41 3.23
CA GLY A 70 -14.30 -3.09 4.27
C GLY A 70 -15.23 -2.12 4.98
N GLU A 71 -16.52 -2.42 4.99
CA GLU A 71 -17.55 -1.70 5.71
C GLU A 71 -18.02 -2.50 6.92
N VAL A 72 -18.09 -1.82 8.06
CA VAL A 72 -18.65 -2.36 9.31
C VAL A 72 -20.09 -1.89 9.42
N MET A 73 -21.00 -2.85 9.38
CA MET A 73 -22.44 -2.59 9.34
C MET A 73 -23.08 -2.73 10.71
N ASP A 74 -24.08 -1.90 10.99
CA ASP A 74 -25.06 -2.05 12.07
C ASP A 74 -26.45 -1.96 11.45
N GLY A 75 -27.00 -3.11 11.07
CA GLY A 75 -28.15 -3.18 10.16
C GLY A 75 -27.81 -2.55 8.81
N ASP A 76 -28.60 -1.55 8.40
CA ASP A 76 -28.41 -0.83 7.14
C ASP A 76 -27.47 0.38 7.25
N ILE A 77 -26.87 0.61 8.42
CA ILE A 77 -26.01 1.77 8.69
C ILE A 77 -24.54 1.35 8.68
N ILE A 78 -23.74 2.05 7.88
CA ILE A 78 -22.28 1.94 7.91
C ILE A 78 -21.77 2.67 9.18
N LYS A 79 -21.22 1.91 10.13
CA LYS A 79 -20.60 2.45 11.36
C LYS A 79 -19.15 2.84 11.15
N ASP A 80 -18.44 2.06 10.35
CA ASP A 80 -17.01 2.24 10.16
C ASP A 80 -16.58 1.73 8.79
N THR A 81 -15.50 2.30 8.27
CA THR A 81 -14.97 2.02 6.94
C THR A 81 -13.45 1.96 7.01
N PHE A 82 -12.85 0.96 6.36
CA PHE A 82 -11.42 0.90 6.15
C PHE A 82 -11.07 0.46 4.73
N ALA A 83 -9.97 1.00 4.20
CA ALA A 83 -9.43 0.61 2.90
C ALA A 83 -8.23 -0.33 3.09
N VAL A 84 -8.16 -1.37 2.27
CA VAL A 84 -7.10 -2.37 2.33
C VAL A 84 -6.03 -2.07 1.30
N GLY A 85 -4.79 -1.93 1.77
CA GLY A 85 -3.62 -1.74 0.93
C GLY A 85 -3.58 -0.39 0.22
N GLN A 86 -2.93 -0.36 -0.94
CA GLN A 86 -2.83 0.83 -1.79
C GLN A 86 -3.96 0.84 -2.82
N PHE A 87 -4.33 2.03 -3.28
CA PHE A 87 -5.20 2.18 -4.44
C PHE A 87 -4.61 1.53 -5.70
N LEU A 88 -5.50 0.98 -6.51
CA LEU A 88 -5.22 0.25 -7.73
C LEU A 88 -5.94 0.91 -8.90
N GLY A 89 -5.35 0.80 -10.09
CA GLY A 89 -5.84 1.50 -11.29
C GLY A 89 -6.91 0.77 -12.09
N SER A 90 -7.30 -0.45 -11.70
CA SER A 90 -8.30 -1.26 -12.41
C SER A 90 -9.13 -2.11 -11.44
N ASN A 91 -10.37 -2.43 -11.82
CA ASN A 91 -11.22 -3.34 -11.05
C ASN A 91 -10.61 -4.74 -10.96
N ASP A 92 -9.92 -5.19 -12.01
CA ASP A 92 -9.35 -6.53 -12.03
C ASP A 92 -8.21 -6.65 -11.02
N SER A 93 -7.35 -5.63 -10.89
CA SER A 93 -6.33 -5.63 -9.84
C SER A 93 -6.94 -5.58 -8.44
N VAL A 94 -8.05 -4.85 -8.23
CA VAL A 94 -8.77 -4.86 -6.94
C VAL A 94 -9.33 -6.25 -6.64
N ARG A 95 -9.92 -6.91 -7.65
CA ARG A 95 -10.43 -8.28 -7.52
C ARG A 95 -9.33 -9.30 -7.26
N GLU A 96 -8.16 -9.15 -7.89
CA GLU A 96 -6.99 -10.01 -7.64
C GLU A 96 -6.51 -9.89 -6.19
N LEU A 97 -6.40 -8.66 -5.66
CA LEU A 97 -6.06 -8.43 -4.26
C LEU A 97 -7.12 -9.01 -3.31
N TRP A 98 -8.41 -8.79 -3.62
CA TRP A 98 -9.51 -9.34 -2.84
C TRP A 98 -9.49 -10.88 -2.83
N GLU A 99 -9.36 -11.51 -3.99
CA GLU A 99 -9.29 -12.97 -4.10
C GLU A 99 -8.07 -13.53 -3.36
N PHE A 100 -6.94 -12.83 -3.39
CA PHE A 100 -5.77 -13.22 -2.59
C PHE A 100 -6.11 -13.24 -1.08
N ILE A 101 -6.73 -12.17 -0.57
CA ILE A 101 -7.11 -12.09 0.85
C ILE A 101 -8.18 -13.13 1.21
N ARG A 102 -9.22 -13.26 0.38
CA ARG A 102 -10.32 -14.22 0.58
C ARG A 102 -9.79 -15.65 0.61
N ARG A 103 -8.97 -16.06 -0.37
CA ARG A 103 -8.35 -17.39 -0.41
C ARG A 103 -7.45 -17.63 0.80
N TYR A 104 -6.68 -16.64 1.21
CA TYR A 104 -5.86 -16.75 2.42
C TYR A 104 -6.73 -17.01 3.67
N MET A 105 -7.85 -16.28 3.81
CA MET A 105 -8.75 -16.41 4.96
C MET A 105 -9.56 -17.71 4.95
N ASP A 106 -10.01 -18.18 3.79
CA ASP A 106 -10.91 -19.34 3.68
C ASP A 106 -10.17 -20.64 3.43
N GLU A 107 -9.24 -20.64 2.47
CA GLU A 107 -8.59 -21.85 1.95
C GLU A 107 -7.24 -22.05 2.66
N GLY A 108 -6.48 -20.96 2.86
CA GLY A 108 -5.17 -20.97 3.48
C GLY A 108 -4.04 -20.64 2.52
N PRO A 109 -2.80 -20.51 3.04
CA PRO A 109 -1.66 -20.04 2.27
C PRO A 109 -1.15 -21.04 1.23
N ASP A 110 -1.46 -22.33 1.36
CA ASP A 110 -1.03 -23.39 0.44
C ASP A 110 -1.69 -23.29 -0.94
N LYS A 111 -2.85 -22.64 -1.03
CA LYS A 111 -3.62 -22.42 -2.27
C LYS A 111 -3.33 -21.08 -2.93
N LEU A 112 -2.49 -20.25 -2.32
CA LEU A 112 -2.17 -18.95 -2.87
C LEU A 112 -1.17 -19.08 -4.02
N PRO A 113 -1.31 -18.25 -5.06
CA PRO A 113 -0.26 -18.13 -6.06
C PRO A 113 1.02 -17.65 -5.37
N GLY A 114 2.18 -18.11 -5.86
CA GLY A 114 3.47 -17.58 -5.43
C GLY A 114 3.46 -16.06 -5.56
N THR A 115 3.74 -15.37 -4.46
CA THR A 115 3.73 -13.92 -4.37
C THR A 115 4.95 -13.43 -3.63
N GLN A 116 5.21 -12.14 -3.71
CA GLN A 116 6.32 -11.49 -3.04
C GLN A 116 5.92 -10.12 -2.52
N ILE A 117 6.59 -9.70 -1.45
CA ILE A 117 6.44 -8.35 -0.92
C ILE A 117 7.24 -7.40 -1.81
N THR A 118 6.56 -6.51 -2.53
CA THR A 118 7.19 -5.57 -3.47
C THR A 118 7.51 -4.21 -2.84
N LEU A 119 6.84 -3.88 -1.75
CA LEU A 119 6.99 -2.61 -1.03
C LEU A 119 7.84 -2.81 0.24
N SER A 120 8.74 -1.87 0.49
CA SER A 120 9.50 -1.81 1.74
C SER A 120 9.08 -0.58 2.54
N VAL A 121 8.83 -0.78 3.83
CA VAL A 121 8.52 0.31 4.79
C VAL A 121 9.78 0.85 5.48
N ALA A 122 10.97 0.32 5.14
CA ALA A 122 12.22 0.71 5.77
C ALA A 122 12.52 2.20 5.52
N PRO A 123 12.87 3.00 6.56
CA PRO A 123 13.11 4.43 6.45
C PRO A 123 14.53 4.71 5.90
N THR A 124 14.79 4.28 4.67
CA THR A 124 16.08 4.42 3.97
C THR A 124 16.02 5.53 2.93
N TRP A 125 17.17 6.14 2.63
CA TRP A 125 17.28 7.12 1.55
C TRP A 125 16.88 6.52 0.20
N LYS A 126 17.26 5.25 -0.05
CA LYS A 126 16.91 4.52 -1.28
C LYS A 126 15.39 4.40 -1.46
N ASN A 127 14.65 4.01 -0.43
CA ASN A 127 13.18 3.94 -0.49
C ASN A 127 12.53 5.31 -0.66
N ALA A 128 13.07 6.33 0.01
CA ALA A 128 12.60 7.71 -0.16
C ALA A 128 12.79 8.17 -1.61
N TYR A 129 13.97 7.91 -2.19
CA TYR A 129 14.28 8.25 -3.58
C TYR A 129 13.39 7.51 -4.57
N ILE A 130 13.27 6.18 -4.44
CA ILE A 130 12.42 5.36 -5.33
C ILE A 130 10.99 5.89 -5.34
N MET A 131 10.40 6.19 -4.17
CA MET A 131 9.03 6.70 -4.11
C MET A 131 8.90 8.11 -4.71
N SER A 132 9.89 8.99 -4.52
CA SER A 132 9.89 10.33 -5.11
C SER A 132 10.09 10.29 -6.62
N ALA A 133 10.94 9.40 -7.11
CA ALA A 133 11.25 9.22 -8.53
C ALA A 133 10.18 8.40 -9.29
N ALA A 134 9.38 7.59 -8.60
CA ALA A 134 8.35 6.76 -9.24
C ALA A 134 7.37 7.58 -10.11
N ARG A 135 7.12 8.84 -9.74
CA ARG A 135 6.23 9.75 -10.51
C ARG A 135 6.91 10.41 -11.72
N THR A 136 8.23 10.32 -11.84
CA THR A 136 9.00 10.95 -12.92
C THR A 136 9.41 9.97 -14.03
N GLY A 137 9.15 8.67 -13.86
CA GLY A 137 9.45 7.65 -14.88
C GLY A 137 8.67 7.79 -16.20
N ILE A 138 7.66 8.66 -16.25
CA ILE A 138 6.88 8.99 -17.47
C ILE A 138 7.54 10.15 -18.24
N LEU A 139 8.49 10.86 -17.63
CA LEU A 139 9.15 12.02 -18.22
C LEU A 139 10.37 11.58 -19.04
N SER A 140 10.68 12.32 -20.11
CA SER A 140 11.93 12.11 -20.86
C SER A 140 13.16 12.38 -19.99
N ASP A 141 14.31 11.80 -20.33
CA ASP A 141 15.56 11.97 -19.57
C ASP A 141 15.96 13.45 -19.40
N THR A 142 15.73 14.28 -20.42
CA THR A 142 15.96 15.73 -20.37
C THR A 142 15.08 16.41 -19.34
N ILE A 143 13.78 16.11 -19.34
CA ILE A 143 12.83 16.69 -18.40
C ILE A 143 13.14 16.20 -16.98
N ARG A 144 13.45 14.91 -16.80
CA ARG A 144 13.86 14.36 -15.51
C ARG A 144 15.06 15.10 -14.93
N SER A 145 16.05 15.42 -15.77
CA SER A 145 17.26 16.15 -15.36
C SER A 145 16.94 17.56 -14.85
N ILE A 146 16.02 18.27 -15.50
CA ILE A 146 15.55 19.60 -15.05
C ILE A 146 14.88 19.50 -13.67
N PHE A 147 14.08 18.45 -13.43
CA PHE A 147 13.38 18.24 -12.16
C PHE A 147 14.25 17.58 -11.07
N MET A 148 15.51 17.24 -11.31
CA MET A 148 16.37 16.58 -10.32
C MET A 148 16.47 17.34 -8.99
N PRO A 149 16.60 18.67 -8.94
CA PRO A 149 16.60 19.39 -7.65
C PRO A 149 15.28 19.20 -6.87
N LEU A 150 14.15 19.17 -7.57
CA LEU A 150 12.84 18.93 -6.96
C LEU A 150 12.69 17.47 -6.48
N ILE A 151 13.19 16.50 -7.25
CA ILE A 151 13.25 15.08 -6.83
C ILE A 151 14.13 14.94 -5.58
N GLY A 152 15.28 15.62 -5.55
CA GLY A 152 16.17 15.64 -4.39
C GLY A 152 15.51 16.23 -3.15
N LEU A 153 14.82 17.37 -3.30
CA LEU A 153 14.08 18.01 -2.20
C LEU A 153 12.97 17.10 -1.66
N THR A 154 12.14 16.54 -2.54
CA THR A 154 11.05 15.63 -2.14
C THR A 154 11.58 14.34 -1.50
N THR A 155 12.70 13.81 -2.01
CA THR A 155 13.42 12.68 -1.40
C THR A 155 13.88 13.00 0.02
N LEU A 156 14.53 14.15 0.22
CA LEU A 156 14.98 14.60 1.53
C LEU A 156 13.80 14.76 2.49
N THR A 157 12.73 15.46 2.07
CA THR A 157 11.53 15.63 2.88
C THR A 157 10.92 14.29 3.27
N ARG A 158 10.75 13.36 2.32
CA ARG A 158 10.21 12.03 2.60
C ARG A 158 11.10 11.23 3.55
N TYR A 159 12.42 11.31 3.37
CA TYR A 159 13.37 10.65 4.26
C TYR A 159 13.27 11.17 5.70
N LEU A 160 13.20 12.49 5.88
CA LEU A 160 13.04 13.11 7.20
C LEU A 160 11.69 12.76 7.83
N VAL A 161 10.60 12.75 7.05
CA VAL A 161 9.27 12.30 7.51
C VAL A 161 9.36 10.87 8.05
N MET A 162 9.87 9.93 7.25
CA MET A 162 9.97 8.51 7.64
C MET A 162 10.84 8.30 8.87
N LYS A 163 11.91 9.09 9.05
CA LYS A 163 12.77 9.05 10.24
C LYS A 163 12.10 9.64 11.49
N SER A 164 11.24 10.63 11.32
CA SER A 164 10.51 11.24 12.44
C SER A 164 9.33 10.37 12.91
N CYS A 165 8.75 9.58 12.01
CA CYS A 165 7.61 8.72 12.27
C CYS A 165 7.99 7.42 12.97
N LYS A 166 7.03 6.83 13.68
CA LYS A 166 7.21 5.60 14.44
C LYS A 166 6.60 4.39 13.72
N PRO A 167 7.17 3.19 13.83
CA PRO A 167 6.48 1.98 13.41
C PRO A 167 5.22 1.77 14.27
N PRO A 168 4.13 1.23 13.69
CA PRO A 168 2.95 0.85 14.46
C PRO A 168 3.31 -0.27 15.44
N VAL A 169 2.85 -0.15 16.69
CA VAL A 169 3.05 -1.15 17.74
C VAL A 169 1.70 -1.73 18.12
N TRP A 170 1.51 -3.03 17.91
CA TRP A 170 0.27 -3.71 18.29
C TRP A 170 0.25 -4.04 19.78
N PRO A 171 -0.94 -4.10 20.41
CA PRO A 171 -1.09 -4.65 21.74
C PRO A 171 -0.60 -6.09 21.84
N ALA A 172 -0.15 -6.49 23.03
CA ALA A 172 0.47 -7.79 23.27
C ALA A 172 -0.45 -8.96 22.91
N GLU A 173 -1.75 -8.82 23.14
CA GLU A 173 -2.76 -9.80 22.80
C GLU A 173 -2.88 -10.03 21.28
N ILE A 174 -2.73 -8.98 20.46
CA ILE A 174 -2.77 -9.09 19.00
C ILE A 174 -1.45 -9.63 18.47
N GLU A 175 -0.31 -9.22 19.06
CA GLU A 175 0.99 -9.81 18.71
C GLU A 175 1.02 -11.30 18.99
N ALA A 176 0.51 -11.74 20.15
CA ALA A 176 0.40 -13.16 20.47
C ALA A 176 -0.55 -13.90 19.51
N ALA A 177 -1.70 -13.31 19.19
CA ALA A 177 -2.65 -13.93 18.26
C ALA A 177 -2.11 -14.04 16.82
N CYS A 178 -1.25 -13.10 16.40
CA CYS A 178 -0.67 -13.01 15.06
C CYS A 178 0.78 -13.49 14.99
N ALA A 179 1.28 -14.21 16.00
CA ALA A 179 2.63 -14.70 16.01
C ALA A 179 2.88 -15.65 14.83
N ILE A 180 3.94 -15.38 14.07
CA ILE A 180 4.38 -16.21 12.95
C ILE A 180 5.26 -17.32 13.51
N GLU A 181 4.99 -18.56 13.10
CA GLU A 181 5.83 -19.70 13.50
C GLU A 181 7.24 -19.53 12.93
N PRO A 182 8.32 -19.80 13.71
CA PRO A 182 9.69 -19.59 13.25
C PRO A 182 10.04 -20.28 11.93
N ASN A 183 9.42 -21.42 11.64
CA ASN A 183 9.63 -22.24 10.46
C ASN A 183 8.41 -22.28 9.52
N ASP A 184 7.58 -21.22 9.50
CA ASP A 184 6.43 -21.15 8.60
C ASP A 184 6.91 -21.19 7.12
N PRO A 185 6.55 -22.22 6.34
CA PRO A 185 7.00 -22.38 4.96
C PRO A 185 6.42 -21.31 4.01
N TYR A 186 5.36 -20.61 4.43
CA TYR A 186 4.70 -19.57 3.65
C TYR A 186 5.15 -18.16 4.05
N ARG A 187 6.13 -18.03 4.96
CA ARG A 187 6.67 -16.74 5.36
C ARG A 187 7.41 -16.09 4.18
N LEU A 188 6.87 -14.96 3.72
CA LEU A 188 7.53 -14.16 2.69
C LEU A 188 8.65 -13.31 3.30
N PRO A 189 9.81 -13.19 2.64
CA PRO A 189 10.88 -12.32 3.09
C PRO A 189 10.46 -10.85 2.92
N GLU A 190 10.76 -10.02 3.93
CA GLU A 190 10.57 -8.59 3.84
C GLU A 190 11.72 -7.95 3.05
N PRO A 191 11.44 -7.09 2.06
CA PRO A 191 12.49 -6.44 1.28
C PRO A 191 13.13 -5.28 2.06
N ASP A 192 14.45 -5.17 1.98
CA ASP A 192 15.24 -4.04 2.50
C ASP A 192 14.93 -2.75 1.72
N TYR A 193 14.60 -2.88 0.43
CA TYR A 193 14.20 -1.76 -0.41
C TYR A 193 13.12 -2.11 -1.43
N ILE A 194 12.36 -1.09 -1.85
CA ILE A 194 11.26 -1.23 -2.82
C ILE A 194 11.79 -1.89 -4.10
N GLY A 195 11.13 -2.98 -4.52
CA GLY A 195 11.48 -3.70 -5.74
C GLY A 195 12.70 -4.64 -5.64
N GLN A 196 13.21 -4.94 -4.44
CA GLN A 196 14.35 -5.85 -4.26
C GLN A 196 14.18 -7.22 -4.95
N PHE A 197 12.96 -7.75 -4.97
CA PHE A 197 12.64 -9.05 -5.58
C PHE A 197 12.02 -8.91 -6.98
N SER A 198 12.01 -7.71 -7.56
CA SER A 198 11.32 -7.48 -8.85
C SER A 198 11.92 -8.28 -10.01
N GLU A 199 13.23 -8.51 -10.01
CA GLU A 199 13.93 -9.28 -11.06
C GLU A 199 13.71 -10.79 -10.94
N THR A 200 13.34 -11.28 -9.76
CA THR A 200 13.11 -12.72 -9.51
C THR A 200 11.64 -13.12 -9.62
N ASP A 201 10.77 -12.19 -10.00
CA ASP A 201 9.31 -12.37 -10.02
C ASP A 201 8.80 -12.64 -11.43
N PRO A 202 8.39 -13.88 -11.73
CA PRO A 202 7.83 -14.23 -13.03
C PRO A 202 6.60 -13.38 -13.38
N HIS A 203 5.84 -12.94 -12.38
CA HIS A 203 4.68 -12.07 -12.59
C HIS A 203 5.09 -10.64 -12.93
N PHE A 204 6.17 -10.13 -12.33
CA PHE A 204 6.71 -8.81 -12.67
C PHE A 204 7.24 -8.79 -14.11
N GLU A 205 8.02 -9.79 -14.52
CA GLU A 205 8.49 -9.92 -15.90
C GLU A 205 7.33 -10.00 -16.90
N ALA A 206 6.33 -10.83 -16.61
CA ALA A 206 5.14 -10.93 -17.45
C ALA A 206 4.36 -9.61 -17.54
N LYS A 207 4.21 -8.89 -16.41
CA LYS A 207 3.55 -7.58 -16.37
C LYS A 207 4.32 -6.52 -17.16
N MET A 208 5.64 -6.46 -17.01
CA MET A 208 6.50 -5.55 -17.76
C MET A 208 6.47 -5.84 -19.26
N SER A 209 6.45 -7.12 -19.65
CA SER A 209 6.31 -7.55 -21.05
C SER A 209 4.97 -7.10 -21.64
N ARG A 210 3.86 -7.28 -20.92
CA ARG A 210 2.52 -6.79 -21.33
C ARG A 210 2.47 -5.28 -21.46
N LEU A 211 3.07 -4.55 -20.53
CA LEU A 211 3.13 -3.09 -20.57
C LEU A 211 3.91 -2.60 -21.79
N LYS A 212 5.05 -3.21 -22.07
CA LYS A 212 5.87 -2.92 -23.26
C LYS A 212 5.09 -3.20 -24.54
N GLU A 213 4.43 -4.35 -24.64
CA GLU A 213 3.60 -4.69 -25.80
C GLU A 213 2.44 -3.70 -25.99
N GLN A 214 1.79 -3.25 -24.90
CA GLN A 214 0.75 -2.23 -24.98
C GLN A 214 1.30 -0.87 -25.42
N GLN A 215 2.49 -0.48 -24.95
CA GLN A 215 3.17 0.75 -25.38
C GLN A 215 3.53 0.68 -26.86
N ASP A 216 4.09 -0.43 -27.32
CA ASP A 216 4.44 -0.65 -28.73
C ASP A 216 3.19 -0.61 -29.62
N LYS A 217 2.10 -1.25 -29.21
CA LYS A 217 0.80 -1.18 -29.90
C LYS A 217 0.19 0.23 -29.90
N ARG A 218 0.44 1.05 -28.87
CA ARG A 218 -0.01 2.45 -28.84
C ARG A 218 0.84 3.32 -29.77
N ALA A 219 2.16 3.15 -29.73
CA ALA A 219 3.09 3.86 -30.60
C ALA A 219 2.87 3.50 -32.08
N GLN A 220 2.55 2.24 -32.39
CA GLN A 220 2.24 1.80 -33.75
C GLN A 220 0.95 2.45 -34.28
N ARG A 221 -0.14 2.43 -33.50
CA ARG A 221 -1.39 3.12 -33.87
C ARG A 221 -1.20 4.61 -34.13
N GLN A 222 -0.40 5.29 -33.30
CA GLN A 222 -0.10 6.71 -33.50
C GLN A 222 0.76 6.99 -34.74
N ARG A 223 1.50 5.99 -35.24
CA ARG A 223 2.24 6.10 -36.51
C ARG A 223 1.34 5.81 -37.71
N ASP A 224 0.42 4.86 -37.59
CA ASP A 224 -0.51 4.50 -38.66
C ASP A 224 -1.62 5.57 -38.87
N GLU A 225 -1.88 6.41 -37.86
CA GLU A 225 -2.81 7.56 -37.92
C GLU A 225 -2.18 8.86 -38.45
N LYS A 226 -0.87 8.86 -38.76
CA LYS A 226 -0.11 10.02 -39.27
C LYS A 226 0.26 9.85 -40.74
#